data_AF-A0A7Y8LHC7-F1
#
_entry.id   AF-A0A7Y8LHC7-F1
#
_cell.length_a   1.000
_cell.length_b   1.000
_cell.length_c   1.000
_cell.angle_alpha   90.00
_cell.angle_beta   90.00
_cell.angle_gamma   90.00
#
_symmetry.space_group_name_H-M   'P 1'
#
loop_
_entity.id
_entity.type
_entity.pdbx_description
1 polymer ?
#
loop_
_entity_poly.entity_id
_entity_poly.type
_entity_poly.pdbx_seq_one_letter_code
_entity_poly.pdbx_strand_id
1 'polypeptide(L)'
;TEEGAVEEAPAWSPDGQWIACHRMRPQRPGTLAKAKLGSSAPPVDLIENVDMTAVPEWSPDSEWIACAIVDKPGITLVSPEGKPSRFLPGVSKPLAWSRGGKTIYQVRGTWEDSTLVAIDVVSGKERVIRDLGPLRPDACVSCGWRVSASPDGKNLVSSVMRLRSEIWLLHGLRLLPPWYASLF
;
A
#
# COMPACT_ATOMS: atom_id res chain seq x y z
N THR A 1 21.02 -15.24 -6.82
CA THR A 1 20.21 -14.13 -7.36
C THR A 1 19.89 -14.48 -8.80
N GLU A 2 18.61 -14.65 -9.14
CA GLU A 2 18.23 -14.80 -10.56
C GLU A 2 18.50 -13.46 -11.26
N GLU A 3 19.24 -13.51 -12.36
CA GLU A 3 19.63 -12.33 -13.13
C GLU A 3 18.36 -11.64 -13.69
N GLY A 4 18.15 -10.37 -13.34
CA GLY A 4 17.01 -9.56 -13.81
C GLY A 4 15.75 -9.53 -12.94
N ALA A 5 15.76 -10.14 -11.75
CA ALA A 5 14.66 -9.98 -10.80
C ALA A 5 14.77 -8.65 -10.04
N VAL A 6 13.67 -7.88 -9.99
CA VAL A 6 13.57 -6.64 -9.20
C VAL A 6 12.68 -6.89 -7.98
N GLU A 7 13.16 -6.50 -6.81
CA GLU A 7 12.44 -6.60 -5.54
C GLU A 7 12.14 -5.20 -4.99
N GLU A 8 10.87 -4.91 -4.74
CA GLU A 8 10.41 -3.59 -4.32
C GLU A 8 9.40 -3.67 -3.17
N ALA A 9 9.12 -2.50 -2.58
CA ALA A 9 8.04 -2.29 -1.61
C ALA A 9 8.13 -3.20 -0.36
N PRO A 10 9.25 -3.14 0.41
CA PRO A 10 9.49 -4.05 1.51
C PRO A 10 8.53 -3.80 2.69
N ALA A 11 8.07 -4.88 3.31
CA ALA A 11 7.29 -4.87 4.54
C ALA A 11 7.89 -5.86 5.55
N TRP A 12 8.27 -5.37 6.72
CA TRP A 12 8.85 -6.17 7.79
C TRP A 12 7.78 -6.97 8.53
N SER A 13 8.10 -8.22 8.88
CA SER A 13 7.31 -8.97 9.85
C SER A 13 7.46 -8.37 11.25
N PRO A 14 6.43 -8.46 12.11
CA PRO A 14 6.49 -7.95 13.48
C PRO A 14 7.63 -8.51 14.34
N ASP A 15 8.07 -9.75 14.07
CA ASP A 15 9.18 -10.41 14.76
C ASP A 15 10.57 -10.03 14.21
N GLY A 16 10.63 -9.21 13.15
CA GLY A 16 11.85 -8.78 12.49
C GLY A 16 12.61 -9.89 11.75
N GLN A 17 12.05 -11.09 11.61
CA GLN A 17 12.74 -12.22 10.98
C GLN A 17 12.53 -12.29 9.46
N TRP A 18 11.51 -11.62 8.94
CA TRP A 18 11.11 -11.73 7.55
C TRP A 18 10.83 -10.36 6.92
N ILE A 19 11.06 -10.30 5.61
CA ILE A 19 10.66 -9.17 4.77
C ILE A 19 9.75 -9.73 3.68
N ALA A 20 8.54 -9.21 3.57
CA ALA A 20 7.68 -9.43 2.42
C ALA A 20 8.01 -8.37 1.35
N CYS A 21 8.11 -8.78 0.09
CA CYS A 21 8.42 -7.89 -1.01
C CYS A 21 7.66 -8.29 -2.27
N HIS A 22 7.48 -7.32 -3.16
CA HIS A 22 7.10 -7.62 -4.52
C HIS A 22 8.32 -8.12 -5.28
N ARG A 23 8.17 -9.22 -6.02
CA ARG A 23 9.18 -9.80 -6.88
C ARG A 23 8.69 -9.78 -8.31
N MET A 24 9.43 -9.07 -9.16
CA MET A 24 9.19 -8.97 -10.59
C MET A 24 10.26 -9.76 -11.32
N ARG A 25 9.84 -10.68 -12.20
CA ARG A 25 10.73 -11.48 -13.05
C ARG A 25 10.30 -11.32 -14.51
N PRO A 26 11.23 -11.34 -15.47
CA PRO A 26 10.88 -11.30 -16.89
C PRO A 26 9.84 -12.37 -17.24
N GLN A 27 8.80 -11.99 -17.97
CA GLN A 27 7.75 -12.90 -18.48
C GLN A 27 6.96 -13.65 -17.40
N ARG A 28 7.00 -13.18 -16.14
CA ARG A 28 6.21 -13.73 -15.02
C ARG A 28 5.28 -12.65 -14.45
N PRO A 29 4.08 -13.03 -13.96
CA PRO A 29 3.25 -12.12 -13.19
C PRO A 29 3.99 -11.56 -11.96
N GLY A 30 3.62 -10.36 -11.54
CA GLY A 30 4.06 -9.81 -10.26
C GLY A 30 3.75 -10.79 -9.14
N THR A 31 4.73 -11.05 -8.28
CA THR A 31 4.63 -12.07 -7.22
C THR A 31 4.88 -11.41 -5.87
N LEU A 32 4.09 -11.75 -4.85
CA LEU A 32 4.46 -11.46 -3.46
C LEU A 32 5.34 -12.61 -2.95
N ALA A 33 6.51 -12.27 -2.44
CA ALA A 33 7.46 -13.21 -1.85
C ALA A 33 7.85 -12.79 -0.43
N LYS A 34 8.42 -13.71 0.34
CA LYS A 34 9.07 -13.43 1.62
C LYS A 34 10.54 -13.86 1.62
N ALA A 35 11.41 -13.04 2.17
CA ALA A 35 12.82 -13.33 2.39
C ALA A 35 13.13 -13.38 3.89
N LYS A 36 13.98 -14.32 4.31
CA LYS A 36 14.42 -14.43 5.71
C LYS A 36 15.61 -13.50 5.96
N LEU A 37 15.51 -12.64 6.98
CA LEU A 37 16.60 -11.76 7.35
C LEU A 37 17.85 -12.55 7.72
N GLY A 38 19.00 -12.14 7.22
CA GLY A 38 20.29 -12.75 7.53
C GLY A 38 20.50 -14.15 6.90
N SER A 39 19.60 -14.59 6.03
CA SER A 39 19.75 -15.83 5.27
C SER A 39 20.24 -15.55 3.85
N SER A 40 21.05 -16.46 3.30
CA SER A 40 21.41 -16.49 1.88
C SER A 40 20.43 -17.32 1.04
N ALA A 41 19.40 -17.90 1.66
CA ALA A 41 18.37 -18.64 0.94
C ALA A 41 17.56 -17.70 0.02
N PRO A 42 17.11 -18.18 -1.16
CA PRO A 42 16.29 -17.37 -2.05
C PRO A 42 14.93 -17.02 -1.41
N PRO A 43 14.29 -15.90 -1.80
CA PRO A 43 12.93 -15.58 -1.38
C PRO A 43 11.94 -16.68 -1.77
N VAL A 44 10.95 -16.88 -0.90
CA VAL A 44 9.87 -17.85 -1.08
C VAL A 44 8.66 -17.13 -1.67
N ASP A 45 8.21 -17.58 -2.84
CA ASP A 45 7.02 -17.04 -3.50
C ASP A 45 5.76 -17.48 -2.72
N LEU A 46 4.86 -16.53 -2.42
CA LEU A 46 3.65 -16.75 -1.63
C LEU A 46 2.39 -16.76 -2.50
N ILE A 47 2.26 -15.79 -3.40
CA ILE A 47 1.11 -15.65 -4.31
C ILE A 47 1.50 -14.86 -5.56
N GLU A 48 0.96 -15.26 -6.71
CA GLU A 48 1.18 -14.61 -8.01
C GLU A 48 0.04 -13.65 -8.38
N ASN A 49 0.26 -12.85 -9.43
CA ASN A 49 -0.67 -11.86 -9.98
C ASN A 49 -1.02 -10.73 -8.99
N VAL A 50 -0.05 -10.30 -8.19
CA VAL A 50 -0.25 -9.17 -7.27
C VAL A 50 -0.20 -7.83 -8.00
N ASP A 51 -1.05 -6.89 -7.55
CA ASP A 51 -0.98 -5.51 -7.99
C ASP A 51 0.23 -4.83 -7.34
N MET A 52 1.25 -4.61 -8.17
CA MET A 52 2.54 -4.05 -7.77
C MET A 52 2.46 -2.62 -7.22
N THR A 53 1.33 -1.92 -7.43
CA THR A 53 1.10 -0.56 -6.90
C THR A 53 0.59 -0.54 -5.45
N ALA A 54 0.28 -1.71 -4.88
CA ALA A 54 -0.23 -1.86 -3.52
C ALA A 54 0.80 -2.59 -2.65
N VAL A 55 1.52 -1.82 -1.82
CA VAL A 55 2.57 -2.37 -0.96
C VAL A 55 1.98 -3.38 0.04
N PRO A 56 2.60 -4.56 0.23
CA PRO A 56 2.13 -5.53 1.20
C PRO A 56 2.20 -5.01 2.65
N GLU A 57 1.40 -5.59 3.52
CA GLU A 57 1.38 -5.26 4.95
C GLU A 57 1.21 -6.50 5.82
N TRP A 58 2.12 -6.72 6.76
CA TRP A 58 1.99 -7.79 7.74
C TRP A 58 0.94 -7.44 8.79
N SER A 59 0.15 -8.44 9.19
CA SER A 59 -0.66 -8.35 10.39
C SER A 59 0.23 -8.32 11.64
N PRO A 60 -0.16 -7.62 12.72
CA PRO A 60 0.64 -7.54 13.94
C PRO A 60 0.90 -8.88 14.65
N ASP A 61 0.08 -9.90 14.39
CA ASP A 61 0.21 -11.26 14.90
C ASP A 61 1.05 -12.18 13.98
N SER A 62 1.58 -11.65 12.88
CA SER A 62 2.34 -12.39 11.87
C SER A 62 1.57 -13.52 11.18
N GLU A 63 0.25 -13.62 11.35
CA GLU A 63 -0.56 -14.67 10.72
C GLU A 63 -0.88 -14.39 9.24
N TRP A 64 -0.87 -13.12 8.84
CA TRP A 64 -1.32 -12.68 7.52
C TRP A 64 -0.39 -11.63 6.91
N ILE A 65 -0.31 -11.66 5.59
CA ILE A 65 0.20 -10.56 4.77
C ILE A 65 -0.95 -10.10 3.87
N ALA A 66 -1.36 -8.85 4.01
CA ALA A 66 -2.31 -8.21 3.13
C ALA A 66 -1.64 -7.79 1.82
N CYS A 67 -2.27 -8.12 0.70
CA CYS A 67 -1.87 -7.70 -0.64
C CYS A 67 -3.08 -7.51 -1.56
N ALA A 68 -2.84 -6.87 -2.71
CA ALA A 68 -3.83 -6.71 -3.75
C ALA A 68 -3.54 -7.65 -4.93
N ILE A 69 -4.59 -8.03 -5.66
CA ILE A 69 -4.51 -8.86 -6.87
C ILE A 69 -5.13 -8.07 -8.02
N VAL A 70 -4.46 -8.04 -9.18
CA VAL A 70 -4.75 -7.12 -10.32
C VAL A 70 -6.24 -7.14 -10.70
N ASP A 71 -6.82 -8.33 -10.86
CA ASP A 71 -8.20 -8.49 -11.35
C ASP A 71 -9.20 -8.86 -10.23
N LYS A 72 -8.84 -8.60 -8.97
CA LYS A 72 -9.67 -8.95 -7.81
C LYS A 72 -9.74 -7.79 -6.81
N PRO A 73 -10.67 -6.84 -7.00
CA PRO A 73 -10.77 -5.65 -6.17
C PRO A 73 -11.10 -6.02 -4.72
N GLY A 74 -10.19 -5.69 -3.81
CA GLY A 74 -10.27 -6.02 -2.39
C GLY A 74 -8.90 -6.41 -1.85
N ILE A 75 -8.87 -6.85 -0.59
CA ILE A 75 -7.63 -7.27 0.07
C ILE A 75 -7.58 -8.79 0.07
N THR A 76 -6.47 -9.35 -0.40
CA THR A 76 -6.13 -10.76 -0.18
C THR A 76 -5.18 -10.86 1.00
N LEU A 77 -5.54 -11.68 1.98
CA LEU A 77 -4.69 -12.06 3.09
C LEU A 77 -4.06 -13.40 2.76
N VAL A 78 -2.74 -13.46 2.70
CA VAL A 78 -2.00 -14.71 2.49
C VAL A 78 -1.25 -15.06 3.77
N SER A 79 -1.30 -16.33 4.18
CA SER A 79 -0.45 -16.79 5.28
C SER A 79 1.01 -16.81 4.83
N PRO A 80 1.94 -16.33 5.68
CA PRO A 80 3.36 -16.36 5.34
C PRO A 80 3.88 -17.80 5.27
N GLU A 81 3.27 -18.77 5.96
CA GLU A 81 3.72 -20.17 5.98
C GLU A 81 3.19 -21.02 4.81
N GLY A 82 2.48 -20.41 3.86
CA GLY A 82 1.85 -21.08 2.71
C GLY A 82 0.33 -21.01 2.77
N LYS A 83 -0.39 -21.88 2.05
CA LYS A 83 -1.87 -21.76 1.95
C LYS A 83 -2.54 -22.12 3.29
N PRO A 84 -3.30 -21.22 3.93
CA PRO A 84 -4.50 -20.61 3.35
C PRO A 84 -4.38 -19.12 2.97
N SER A 85 -5.29 -18.67 2.10
CA SER A 85 -5.55 -17.26 1.84
C SER A 85 -7.02 -16.92 2.09
N ARG A 86 -7.28 -15.67 2.49
CA ARG A 86 -8.61 -15.11 2.68
C ARG A 86 -8.77 -13.88 1.81
N PHE A 87 -10.00 -13.62 1.38
CA PHE A 87 -10.35 -12.42 0.66
C PHE A 87 -11.29 -11.55 1.48
N LEU A 88 -11.01 -10.26 1.52
CA LEU A 88 -11.85 -9.23 2.12
C LEU A 88 -12.31 -8.27 1.01
N PRO A 89 -13.62 -8.09 0.82
CA PRO A 89 -14.14 -7.19 -0.22
C PRO A 89 -13.80 -5.73 0.08
N GLY A 90 -13.89 -4.88 -0.95
CA GLY A 90 -13.68 -3.44 -0.83
C GLY A 90 -12.58 -2.91 -1.73
N VAL A 91 -11.81 -1.95 -1.23
CA VAL A 91 -10.67 -1.39 -1.97
C VAL A 91 -9.42 -2.24 -1.76
N SER A 92 -8.46 -2.14 -2.69
CA SER A 92 -7.26 -3.00 -2.71
C SER A 92 -6.17 -2.59 -1.71
N LYS A 93 -6.39 -1.58 -0.86
CA LYS A 93 -5.36 -1.01 0.02
C LYS A 93 -5.87 -0.89 1.46
N PRO A 94 -5.26 -1.59 2.44
CA PRO A 94 -5.53 -1.31 3.85
C PRO A 94 -4.98 0.07 4.22
N LEU A 95 -5.68 0.77 5.13
CA LEU A 95 -5.16 1.95 5.81
C LEU A 95 -4.26 1.51 6.98
N ALA A 96 -4.74 0.55 7.79
CA ALA A 96 -4.03 0.02 8.96
C ALA A 96 -4.65 -1.28 9.47
N TRP A 97 -3.85 -2.10 10.15
CA TRP A 97 -4.34 -3.15 11.04
C TRP A 97 -4.63 -2.62 12.45
N SER A 98 -5.65 -3.18 13.10
CA SER A 98 -5.77 -3.10 14.56
C SER A 98 -4.62 -3.85 15.23
N ARG A 99 -4.18 -3.41 16.41
CA ARG A 99 -3.08 -4.03 17.17
C ARG A 99 -3.20 -5.54 17.36
N GLY A 100 -4.44 -6.05 17.49
CA GLY A 100 -4.68 -7.48 17.67
C GLY A 100 -4.89 -8.27 16.38
N GLY A 101 -4.67 -7.69 15.20
CA GLY A 101 -4.82 -8.38 13.91
C GLY A 101 -6.26 -8.67 13.47
N LYS A 102 -7.28 -8.38 14.29
CA LYS A 102 -8.67 -8.76 14.04
C LYS A 102 -9.46 -7.82 13.14
N THR A 103 -8.95 -6.62 12.90
CA THR A 103 -9.64 -5.59 12.12
C THR A 103 -8.68 -4.90 11.17
N ILE A 104 -9.13 -4.68 9.94
CA ILE A 104 -8.48 -3.80 8.97
C ILE A 104 -9.31 -2.54 8.81
N TYR A 105 -8.67 -1.39 8.82
CA TYR A 105 -9.28 -0.11 8.51
C TYR A 105 -9.04 0.25 7.05
N GLN A 106 -10.03 0.84 6.40
CA GLN A 106 -9.95 1.36 5.03
C GLN A 106 -10.55 2.76 4.96
N VAL A 107 -10.01 3.60 4.07
CA VAL A 107 -10.70 4.80 3.62
C VAL A 107 -11.38 4.48 2.29
N ARG A 108 -12.67 4.77 2.18
CA ARG A 108 -13.48 4.57 0.96
C ARG A 108 -14.09 5.89 0.51
N GLY A 109 -14.56 5.94 -0.73
CA GLY A 109 -15.17 7.14 -1.32
C GLY A 109 -14.18 7.97 -2.12
N THR A 110 -14.58 9.18 -2.49
CA THR A 110 -13.78 10.10 -3.31
C THR A 110 -13.03 11.11 -2.42
N TRP A 111 -12.54 12.18 -3.03
CA TRP A 111 -11.88 13.29 -2.33
C TRP A 111 -12.88 14.13 -1.52
N GLU A 112 -14.17 14.07 -1.84
CA GLU A 112 -15.21 14.94 -1.25
C GLU A 112 -16.02 14.21 -0.17
N ASP A 113 -16.19 12.89 -0.30
CA ASP A 113 -17.10 12.07 0.48
C ASP A 113 -16.42 10.80 1.04
N SER A 114 -15.26 11.00 1.69
CA SER A 114 -14.50 9.86 2.21
C SER A 114 -15.04 9.33 3.54
N THR A 115 -15.03 8.00 3.70
CA THR A 115 -15.49 7.31 4.92
C THR A 115 -14.43 6.36 5.46
N LEU A 116 -14.31 6.31 6.78
CA LEU A 116 -13.51 5.31 7.47
C LEU A 116 -14.36 4.07 7.71
N VAL A 117 -13.90 2.93 7.18
CA VAL A 117 -14.56 1.62 7.30
C VAL A 117 -13.66 0.67 8.07
N ALA A 118 -14.23 -0.13 8.96
CA ALA A 118 -13.57 -1.24 9.61
C ALA A 118 -14.11 -2.57 9.07
N ILE A 119 -13.20 -3.49 8.79
CA ILE A 119 -13.48 -4.82 8.27
C ILE A 119 -12.99 -5.83 9.29
N ASP A 120 -13.88 -6.68 9.78
CA ASP A 120 -13.52 -7.81 10.62
C ASP A 120 -12.79 -8.87 9.78
N VAL A 121 -11.60 -9.25 10.21
CA VAL A 121 -10.70 -10.11 9.43
C VAL A 121 -11.22 -11.54 9.33
N VAL A 122 -12.00 -12.00 10.30
CA VAL A 122 -12.51 -13.38 10.35
C VAL A 122 -13.76 -13.54 9.52
N SER A 123 -14.75 -12.71 9.80
CA SER A 123 -16.08 -12.75 9.18
C SER A 123 -16.18 -12.00 7.85
N GLY A 124 -15.22 -11.09 7.57
CA GLY A 124 -15.31 -10.16 6.46
C GLY A 124 -16.40 -9.08 6.64
N LYS A 125 -17.05 -9.02 7.81
CA LYS A 125 -18.12 -8.07 8.07
C LYS A 125 -17.55 -6.66 8.14
N GLU A 126 -18.19 -5.75 7.42
CA GLU A 126 -17.80 -4.35 7.35
C GLU A 126 -18.71 -3.49 8.23
N ARG A 127 -18.15 -2.42 8.78
CA ARG A 127 -18.92 -1.34 9.43
C ARG A 127 -18.28 0.01 9.16
N VAL A 128 -19.09 1.01 8.85
CA VAL A 128 -18.65 2.40 8.80
C VAL A 128 -18.35 2.87 10.22
N ILE A 129 -17.14 3.39 10.43
CA ILE A 129 -16.71 3.97 11.70
C ILE A 129 -17.09 5.43 11.77
N ARG A 130 -16.81 6.18 10.69
CA ARG A 130 -16.94 7.63 10.67
C ARG A 130 -16.95 8.16 9.24
N ASP A 131 -17.77 9.19 9.02
CA ASP A 131 -17.66 10.05 7.85
C ASP A 131 -16.51 11.05 8.04
N LEU A 132 -15.58 11.06 7.10
CA LEU A 132 -14.40 11.94 7.10
C LEU A 132 -14.61 13.17 6.20
N GLY A 133 -15.66 13.19 5.37
CA GLY A 133 -15.90 14.23 4.37
C GLY A 133 -14.66 14.46 3.49
N PRO A 134 -14.14 15.70 3.39
CA PRO A 134 -12.98 16.00 2.57
C PRO A 134 -11.63 15.61 3.23
N LEU A 135 -11.66 15.08 4.47
CA LEU A 135 -10.44 14.62 5.13
C LEU A 135 -10.06 13.26 4.59
N ARG A 136 -9.09 13.24 3.68
CA ARG A 136 -8.49 11.99 3.21
C ARG A 136 -7.13 11.80 3.88
N PRO A 137 -7.00 10.88 4.86
CA PRO A 137 -5.71 10.39 5.30
C PRO A 137 -5.11 9.56 4.14
N ASP A 138 -4.69 10.27 3.11
CA ASP A 138 -4.08 9.73 1.92
C ASP A 138 -2.61 9.53 2.28
N ALA A 139 -2.28 8.31 2.71
CA ALA A 139 -0.92 7.85 2.54
C ALA A 139 -0.71 7.77 1.02
N CYS A 140 0.04 8.73 0.45
CA CYS A 140 0.57 8.56 -0.89
C CYS A 140 1.19 7.16 -0.94
N VAL A 141 0.62 6.32 -1.79
CA VAL A 141 0.79 4.85 -1.83
C VAL A 141 2.16 4.42 -2.35
N SER A 142 3.07 5.35 -2.59
CA SER A 142 4.48 5.06 -2.82
C SER A 142 5.22 5.04 -1.49
N CYS A 143 5.53 3.82 -1.04
CA CYS A 143 6.65 3.49 -0.16
C CYS A 143 6.89 4.47 1.02
N GLY A 144 6.22 4.25 2.16
CA GLY A 144 6.75 4.67 3.45
C GLY A 144 5.83 5.48 4.38
N TRP A 145 4.67 5.95 3.92
CA TRP A 145 3.72 6.62 4.81
C TRP A 145 2.71 5.61 5.34
N ARG A 146 2.94 5.13 6.56
CA ARG A 146 2.05 4.18 7.23
C ARG A 146 1.24 4.89 8.29
N VAL A 147 -0.01 4.47 8.46
CA VAL A 147 -0.79 4.84 9.63
C VAL A 147 -0.25 4.05 10.82
N SER A 148 0.06 4.74 11.91
CA SER A 148 0.51 4.10 13.15
C SER A 148 -0.63 4.12 14.17
N ALA A 149 -0.94 2.96 14.74
CA ALA A 149 -1.85 2.86 15.86
C ALA A 149 -1.13 3.10 17.18
N SER A 150 -1.75 3.83 18.11
CA SER A 150 -1.25 3.97 19.47
C SER A 150 -1.20 2.60 20.17
N PRO A 151 -0.29 2.39 21.15
CA PRO A 151 -0.18 1.12 21.85
C PRO A 151 -1.48 0.63 22.48
N ASP A 152 -2.33 1.54 22.95
CA ASP A 152 -3.65 1.22 23.53
C ASP A 152 -4.74 0.97 22.48
N GLY A 153 -4.45 1.12 21.18
CA GLY A 153 -5.37 0.93 20.06
C GLY A 153 -6.47 1.98 19.95
N LYS A 154 -6.41 3.06 20.74
CA LYS A 154 -7.47 4.08 20.77
C LYS A 154 -7.28 5.20 19.76
N ASN A 155 -6.05 5.38 19.26
CA ASN A 155 -5.70 6.46 18.36
C ASN A 155 -4.97 5.91 17.12
N LEU A 156 -5.15 6.59 16.00
CA LEU A 156 -4.40 6.38 14.77
C LEU A 156 -3.72 7.70 14.39
N VAL A 157 -2.44 7.65 14.02
CA VAL A 157 -1.71 8.78 13.44
C VAL A 157 -1.53 8.48 11.97
N SER A 158 -1.96 9.41 11.12
CA SER A 158 -1.78 9.34 9.67
C SER A 158 -1.38 10.70 9.12
N SER A 159 -0.62 10.69 8.02
CA SER A 159 -0.40 11.89 7.21
C SER A 159 -1.67 12.20 6.40
N VAL A 160 -2.03 13.48 6.33
CA VAL A 160 -3.15 13.96 5.52
C VAL A 160 -2.58 14.85 4.43
N MET A 161 -2.71 14.44 3.17
CA MET A 161 -2.32 15.27 2.04
C MET A 161 -3.46 16.24 1.71
N ARG A 162 -3.16 17.53 1.69
CA ARG A 162 -4.05 18.57 1.15
C ARG A 162 -3.39 19.21 -0.04
N LEU A 163 -3.81 18.81 -1.24
CA LEU A 163 -3.39 19.46 -2.47
C LEU A 163 -4.07 20.84 -2.53
N ARG A 164 -3.25 21.89 -2.56
CA ARG A 164 -3.70 23.24 -2.91
C ARG A 164 -3.10 23.58 -4.26
N SER A 165 -3.95 24.00 -5.17
CA SER A 165 -3.53 24.49 -6.49
C SER A 165 -4.02 25.90 -6.65
N GLU A 166 -3.15 26.77 -7.15
CA GLU A 166 -3.47 28.12 -7.57
C GLU A 166 -3.06 28.26 -9.03
N ILE A 167 -3.90 28.93 -9.82
CA ILE A 167 -3.61 29.22 -11.22
C ILE A 167 -3.04 30.63 -11.28
N TRP A 168 -1.82 30.76 -11.80
CA TRP A 168 -1.15 32.03 -12.01
C TRP A 168 -1.04 32.33 -13.50
N LEU A 169 -1.36 33.56 -13.90
CA LEU A 169 -1.20 34.05 -15.27
C LEU A 169 -0.01 35.00 -15.34
N LEU A 170 1.07 34.59 -16.02
CA LEU A 170 2.24 35.44 -16.23
C LEU A 170 2.00 36.39 -17.41
N HIS A 171 1.96 37.69 -17.14
CA HIS A 171 1.89 38.73 -18.16
C HIS A 171 3.27 39.33 -18.43
N GLY A 172 3.56 39.64 -19.69
CA GLY A 172 4.80 40.33 -20.06
C GLY A 172 6.05 39.43 -20.13
N LEU A 173 5.88 38.10 -20.24
CA LEU A 173 7.00 37.20 -20.54
C LEU A 173 7.57 37.54 -21.92
N ARG A 174 8.66 38.31 -21.95
CA ARG A 174 9.49 38.46 -23.14
C ARG A 174 10.42 37.26 -23.23
N LEU A 175 10.06 36.31 -24.09
CA LEU A 175 11.02 35.31 -24.54
C LEU A 175 12.10 36.04 -25.33
N LEU A 176 13.33 36.00 -24.84
CA LEU A 176 14.46 36.50 -25.62
C LEU A 176 14.56 35.69 -26.91
N PRO A 177 14.81 36.32 -28.07
CA PRO A 177 15.09 35.59 -29.29
C PRO A 177 16.25 34.64 -29.02
N PRO A 178 16.21 33.41 -29.58
CA PRO A 178 17.38 32.54 -29.51
C PRO A 178 18.57 33.23 -30.17
N TRP A 179 19.77 32.97 -29.65
CA TRP A 179 21.00 33.66 -30.05
C TRP A 179 21.29 33.65 -31.56
N TYR A 180 20.77 32.66 -32.29
CA TYR A 180 20.93 32.52 -33.74
C TYR A 180 19.97 33.38 -34.58
N ALA A 181 18.97 34.05 -33.98
CA ALA A 181 18.05 34.92 -34.70
C ALA A 181 18.69 36.21 -35.25
N SER A 182 19.94 36.51 -34.85
CA SER A 182 20.70 37.69 -35.29
C SER A 182 21.67 37.39 -36.47
N LEU A 183 21.64 36.16 -37.00
CA LEU A 183 22.59 35.67 -38.01
C LEU A 183 22.05 35.68 -39.45
N PHE A 184 20.89 36.28 -39.70
CA PHE A 184 20.30 36.49 -41.04
C PHE A 184 19.80 37.92 -41.19
#